data_AF-A0A3D1RFP1-F1
#
_entry.id   AF-A0A3D1RFP1-F1
#
_cell.length_a   1.000
_cell.length_b   1.000
_cell.length_c   1.000
_cell.angle_alpha   90.00
_cell.angle_beta   90.00
_cell.angle_gamma   90.00
#
_symmetry.space_group_name_H-M   'P 1'
#
loop_
_entity.id
_entity.type
_entity.pdbx_description
1 polymer ?
#
loop_
_entity_poly.entity_id
_entity_poly.type
_entity_poly.pdbx_seq_one_letter_code
_entity_poly.pdbx_strand_id
1 'polypeptide(L)'
;HPRELRFEGPRTLGLAARGDTLAIDGKPVPQPLLLEAGDWRVAPHGPATRRYRASFDIRARNGELRVVATLQLEEYVAGVVASETLPGTPPAALQAQAVVTRSYALAQPRRHPEARACDLAHCQVLGADVRGRHLEAAREATEATRGQVLVLDSGEIALSPFHAACGGHTAEPTEIFPGPDRSGAAAVDDGGCAAPWSARVPLPTLMRAASSAV
;
A
#
# COMPACT_ATOMS: atom_id res chain seq x y z
N HIS A 1 -7.77 -11.12 8.89
CA HIS A 1 -6.61 -11.54 8.08
C HIS A 1 -6.86 -12.95 7.49
N PRO A 2 -6.15 -13.39 6.44
CA PRO A 2 -6.41 -14.72 5.86
C PRO A 2 -6.06 -15.83 6.86
N ARG A 3 -6.86 -16.92 6.87
CA ARG A 3 -6.56 -18.11 7.66
C ARG A 3 -5.60 -19.07 6.95
N GLU A 4 -5.60 -19.01 5.63
CA GLU A 4 -4.80 -19.88 4.77
C GLU A 4 -4.23 -19.06 3.60
N LEU A 5 -2.97 -19.31 3.25
CA LEU A 5 -2.25 -18.65 2.17
C LEU A 5 -1.38 -19.67 1.45
N ARG A 6 -1.25 -19.51 0.13
CA ARG A 6 -0.27 -20.23 -0.68
C ARG A 6 0.85 -19.28 -1.05
N PHE A 7 2.08 -19.68 -0.76
CA PHE A 7 3.30 -19.01 -1.19
C PHE A 7 3.95 -19.85 -2.29
N GLU A 8 4.25 -19.24 -3.43
CA GLU A 8 4.98 -19.87 -4.53
C GLU A 8 6.18 -18.99 -4.90
N GLY A 9 7.38 -19.55 -4.95
CA GLY A 9 8.60 -18.82 -5.25
C GLY A 9 9.79 -19.79 -5.31
N PRO A 10 10.90 -19.52 -4.60
CA PRO A 10 12.00 -20.48 -4.45
C PRO A 10 11.55 -21.86 -3.96
N ARG A 11 10.43 -21.91 -3.24
CA ARG A 11 9.69 -23.13 -2.87
C ARG A 11 8.20 -22.85 -2.85
N THR A 12 7.38 -23.89 -2.88
CA THR A 12 5.92 -23.80 -2.74
C THR A 12 5.50 -24.25 -1.35
N LEU A 13 4.69 -23.45 -0.67
CA LEU A 13 4.22 -23.70 0.71
C LEU A 13 2.73 -23.41 0.82
N GLY A 14 1.95 -24.34 1.37
CA GLY A 14 0.61 -24.08 1.87
C GLY A 14 0.65 -23.73 3.36
N LEU A 15 0.33 -22.50 3.72
CA LEU A 15 0.34 -22.03 5.11
C LEU A 15 -1.08 -21.97 5.66
N ALA A 16 -1.27 -22.41 6.90
CA ALA A 16 -2.54 -22.33 7.61
C ALA A 16 -2.34 -21.92 9.07
N ALA A 17 -3.25 -21.08 9.58
CA ALA A 17 -3.37 -20.78 11.00
C ALA A 17 -4.42 -21.71 11.63
N ARG A 18 -4.04 -22.35 12.75
CA ARG A 18 -4.92 -23.18 13.59
C ARG A 18 -4.78 -22.69 15.04
N GLY A 19 -5.66 -21.79 15.46
CA GLY A 19 -5.47 -21.05 16.71
C GLY A 19 -4.18 -20.23 16.67
N ASP A 20 -3.29 -20.43 17.64
CA ASP A 20 -1.96 -19.82 17.68
C ASP A 20 -0.85 -20.71 17.09
N THR A 21 -1.24 -21.77 16.36
CA THR A 21 -0.31 -22.69 15.69
C THR A 21 -0.23 -22.39 14.20
N LEU A 22 0.98 -22.19 13.70
CA LEU A 22 1.27 -22.13 12.27
C LEU A 22 1.53 -23.53 11.73
N ALA A 23 0.96 -23.86 10.57
CA ALA A 23 1.20 -25.13 9.90
C ALA A 23 1.63 -24.92 8.43
N ILE A 24 2.54 -25.79 7.97
CA ILE A 24 2.93 -25.95 6.57
C ILE A 24 2.37 -27.28 6.08
N ASP A 25 1.53 -27.25 5.06
CA ASP A 25 0.90 -28.43 4.44
C ASP A 25 0.28 -29.39 5.49
N GLY A 26 -0.39 -28.79 6.48
CA GLY A 26 -1.06 -29.49 7.59
C GLY A 26 -0.18 -29.90 8.77
N LYS A 27 1.15 -29.71 8.69
CA LYS A 27 2.08 -30.03 9.79
C LYS A 27 2.43 -28.78 10.60
N PRO A 28 2.28 -28.80 11.94
CA PRO A 28 2.72 -27.70 12.80
C PRO A 28 4.21 -27.38 12.61
N VAL A 29 4.55 -26.09 12.60
CA VAL A 29 5.93 -25.61 12.52
C VAL A 29 6.22 -24.59 13.62
N PRO A 30 7.49 -24.43 14.05
CA PRO A 30 7.89 -23.33 14.91
C PRO A 30 7.54 -21.98 14.28
N GLN A 31 7.24 -20.99 15.12
CA GLN A 31 6.95 -19.63 14.72
C GLN A 31 7.92 -18.63 15.38
N PRO A 32 8.25 -17.50 14.72
CA PRO A 32 7.82 -17.14 13.35
C PRO A 32 8.43 -18.04 12.28
N LEU A 33 7.69 -18.26 11.19
CA LEU A 33 8.25 -18.81 9.96
C LEU A 33 8.89 -17.67 9.18
N LEU A 34 10.20 -17.76 9.00
CA LEU A 34 10.96 -16.83 8.19
C LEU A 34 11.14 -17.38 6.77
N LEU A 35 10.74 -16.59 5.78
CA LEU A 35 11.04 -16.86 4.38
C LEU A 35 12.08 -15.86 3.90
N GLU A 36 13.15 -16.38 3.32
CA GLU A 36 14.22 -15.57 2.73
C GLU A 36 13.71 -14.70 1.58
N ALA A 37 14.50 -13.66 1.26
CA ALA A 37 14.20 -12.77 0.16
C ALA A 37 14.12 -13.54 -1.16
N GLY A 38 13.04 -13.33 -1.90
CA GLY A 38 12.83 -13.96 -3.19
C GLY A 38 11.63 -13.37 -3.92
N ASP A 39 11.42 -13.85 -5.14
CA ASP A 39 10.20 -13.55 -5.89
C ASP A 39 9.10 -14.50 -5.44
N TRP A 40 8.18 -13.97 -4.64
CA TRP A 40 7.09 -14.71 -4.03
C TRP A 40 5.77 -14.28 -4.64
N ARG A 41 4.99 -15.27 -5.06
CA ARG A 41 3.58 -15.15 -5.36
C ARG A 41 2.81 -15.59 -4.13
N VAL A 42 1.95 -14.73 -3.62
CA VAL A 42 1.12 -14.97 -2.43
C VAL A 42 -0.33 -14.93 -2.85
N ALA A 43 -1.07 -16.02 -2.62
CA ALA A 43 -2.48 -16.13 -2.94
C ALA A 43 -3.27 -16.60 -1.71
N PRO A 44 -4.38 -15.95 -1.34
CA PRO A 44 -5.41 -16.61 -0.55
C PRO A 44 -6.00 -17.77 -1.37
N HIS A 45 -6.72 -18.70 -0.75
CA HIS A 45 -7.58 -19.64 -1.49
C HIS A 45 -8.65 -18.83 -2.26
N GLY A 46 -8.33 -18.38 -3.48
CA GLY A 46 -9.12 -17.45 -4.30
C GLY A 46 -8.31 -16.81 -5.46
N PRO A 47 -8.93 -15.97 -6.31
CA PRO A 47 -8.29 -15.46 -7.54
C PRO A 47 -7.28 -14.32 -7.33
N ALA A 48 -7.34 -13.62 -6.19
CA ALA A 48 -6.52 -12.45 -5.93
C ALA A 48 -5.07 -12.84 -5.61
N THR A 49 -4.20 -12.80 -6.59
CA THR A 49 -2.79 -13.16 -6.42
C THR A 49 -1.93 -11.90 -6.34
N ARG A 50 -1.04 -11.85 -5.35
CA ARG A 50 -0.08 -10.77 -5.18
C ARG A 50 1.35 -11.27 -5.42
N ARG A 51 2.24 -10.39 -5.87
CA ARG A 51 3.66 -10.70 -6.08
C ARG A 51 4.51 -9.72 -5.29
N TYR A 52 5.54 -10.27 -4.66
CA TYR A 52 6.45 -9.51 -3.84
C TYR A 52 7.87 -10.00 -4.11
N ARG A 53 8.80 -9.06 -4.24
CA ARG A 53 10.22 -9.33 -4.13
C ARG A 53 10.65 -8.95 -2.72
N ALA A 54 10.52 -9.91 -1.80
CA ALA A 54 10.52 -9.65 -0.36
C ALA A 54 11.00 -10.87 0.43
N SER A 55 11.43 -10.64 1.66
CA SER A 55 11.44 -11.67 2.71
C SER A 55 10.17 -11.56 3.55
N PHE A 56 9.81 -12.62 4.29
CA PHE A 56 8.59 -12.66 5.09
C PHE A 56 8.83 -13.17 6.52
N ASP A 57 8.18 -12.54 7.49
CA ASP A 57 7.93 -13.06 8.85
C ASP A 57 6.45 -13.42 8.95
N ILE A 58 6.16 -14.70 9.23
CA ILE A 58 4.81 -15.24 9.23
C ILE A 58 4.51 -15.89 10.57
N ARG A 59 3.37 -15.51 11.17
CA ARG A 59 2.89 -16.01 12.46
C ARG A 59 1.43 -16.39 12.38
N ALA A 60 1.01 -17.32 13.22
CA ALA A 60 -0.40 -17.60 13.47
C ALA A 60 -0.80 -16.98 14.80
N ARG A 61 -1.92 -16.24 14.83
CA ARG A 61 -2.47 -15.70 16.07
C ARG A 61 -3.98 -15.65 15.98
N ASN A 62 -4.69 -16.16 16.99
CA ASN A 62 -6.14 -16.18 17.07
C ASN A 62 -6.82 -16.79 15.82
N GLY A 63 -6.19 -17.80 15.20
CA GLY A 63 -6.70 -18.48 14.01
C GLY A 63 -6.50 -17.70 12.70
N GLU A 64 -5.69 -16.64 12.71
CA GLU A 64 -5.35 -15.85 11.52
C GLU A 64 -3.84 -15.84 11.25
N LEU A 65 -3.47 -15.75 9.97
CA LEU A 65 -2.08 -15.51 9.57
C LEU A 65 -1.75 -14.02 9.64
N ARG A 66 -0.69 -13.69 10.36
CA ARG A 66 -0.04 -12.38 10.31
C ARG A 66 1.21 -12.51 9.45
N VAL A 67 1.26 -11.74 8.38
CA VAL A 67 2.33 -11.78 7.39
C VAL A 67 2.95 -10.39 7.31
N VAL A 68 4.24 -10.30 7.61
CA VAL A 68 5.02 -9.08 7.47
C VAL A 68 6.03 -9.30 6.35
N ALA A 69 5.90 -8.54 5.26
CA ALA A 69 6.86 -8.53 4.16
C ALA A 69 7.91 -7.44 4.39
N THR A 70 9.19 -7.76 4.16
CA THR A 70 10.28 -6.80 4.15
C THR A 70 10.80 -6.65 2.72
N LEU A 71 10.77 -5.43 2.20
CA LEU A 71 11.15 -5.08 0.83
C LEU A 71 12.25 -4.04 0.81
N GLN A 72 13.01 -4.01 -0.30
CA GLN A 72 13.85 -2.86 -0.62
C GLN A 72 12.95 -1.65 -0.92
N LEU A 73 13.35 -0.47 -0.44
CA LEU A 73 12.53 0.74 -0.55
C LEU A 73 12.12 1.04 -1.99
N GLU A 74 13.06 0.92 -2.93
CA GLU A 74 12.78 1.23 -4.35
C GLU A 74 11.84 0.20 -5.00
N GLU A 75 11.90 -1.07 -4.60
CA GLU A 75 10.93 -2.07 -5.08
C GLU A 75 9.52 -1.78 -4.52
N TYR A 76 9.45 -1.32 -3.28
CA TYR A 76 8.21 -0.86 -2.68
C TYR A 76 7.65 0.36 -3.42
N VAL A 77 8.49 1.37 -3.67
CA VAL A 77 8.10 2.59 -4.40
C VAL A 77 7.58 2.24 -5.79
N ALA A 78 8.33 1.44 -6.56
CA ALA A 78 7.89 1.01 -7.89
C ALA A 78 6.57 0.23 -7.85
N GLY A 79 6.40 -0.66 -6.87
CA GLY A 79 5.17 -1.43 -6.68
C GLY A 79 3.95 -0.55 -6.37
N VAL A 80 4.13 0.47 -5.53
CA VAL A 80 3.07 1.44 -5.21
C VAL A 80 2.78 2.34 -6.42
N VAL A 81 3.79 2.91 -7.06
CA VAL A 81 3.61 3.74 -8.28
C VAL A 81 2.83 2.97 -9.34
N ALA A 82 3.20 1.71 -9.58
CA ALA A 82 2.51 0.87 -10.55
C ALA A 82 1.06 0.56 -10.15
N SER A 83 0.75 0.49 -8.85
CA SER A 83 -0.58 0.17 -8.32
C SER A 83 -1.51 1.38 -8.24
N GLU A 84 -0.95 2.58 -8.02
CA GLU A 84 -1.68 3.84 -7.83
C GLU A 84 -1.80 4.68 -9.11
N THR A 85 -1.19 4.23 -10.21
CA THR A 85 -1.24 4.92 -11.52
C THR A 85 -1.77 4.02 -12.62
N LEU A 86 -2.22 4.62 -13.72
CA LEU A 86 -2.83 3.91 -14.84
C LEU A 86 -1.84 3.72 -16.00
N PRO A 87 -1.96 2.64 -16.79
CA PRO A 87 -1.20 2.52 -18.04
C PRO A 87 -1.38 3.74 -18.94
N GLY A 88 -0.27 4.33 -19.39
CA GLY A 88 -0.28 5.55 -20.20
C GLY A 88 -0.09 6.85 -19.41
N THR A 89 0.01 6.79 -18.07
CA THR A 89 0.45 7.93 -17.27
C THR A 89 1.80 8.47 -17.80
N PRO A 90 1.94 9.81 -18.00
CA PRO A 90 3.17 10.39 -18.53
C PRO A 90 4.40 10.09 -17.66
N PRO A 91 5.61 9.93 -18.24
CA PRO A 91 6.82 9.63 -17.48
C PRO A 91 7.12 10.62 -16.35
N ALA A 92 6.92 11.92 -16.58
CA ALA A 92 7.12 12.95 -15.56
C ALA A 92 6.15 12.79 -14.37
N ALA A 93 4.91 12.37 -14.62
CA ALA A 93 3.93 12.10 -13.58
C ALA A 93 4.28 10.83 -12.79
N LEU A 94 4.79 9.79 -13.45
CA LEU A 94 5.32 8.59 -12.77
C LEU A 94 6.53 8.94 -11.87
N GLN A 95 7.42 9.80 -12.33
CA GLN A 95 8.58 10.27 -11.56
C GLN A 95 8.15 11.09 -10.34
N ALA A 96 7.22 12.02 -10.51
CA ALA A 96 6.64 12.79 -9.40
C ALA A 96 5.97 11.85 -8.37
N GLN A 97 5.18 10.88 -8.85
CA GLN A 97 4.54 9.89 -8.00
C GLN A 97 5.56 9.05 -7.23
N ALA A 98 6.70 8.70 -7.83
CA ALA A 98 7.76 7.96 -7.15
C ALA A 98 8.38 8.78 -6.00
N VAL A 99 8.68 10.07 -6.23
CA VAL A 99 9.21 10.98 -5.19
C VAL A 99 8.21 11.16 -4.04
N VAL A 100 6.93 11.40 -4.35
CA VAL A 100 5.85 11.52 -3.36
C VAL A 100 5.66 10.21 -2.59
N THR A 101 5.64 9.08 -3.28
CA THR A 101 5.50 7.74 -2.67
C THR A 101 6.63 7.46 -1.69
N ARG A 102 7.88 7.76 -2.08
CA ARG A 102 9.08 7.56 -1.26
C ARG A 102 9.07 8.47 -0.02
N SER A 103 8.74 9.74 -0.22
CA SER A 103 8.67 10.74 0.86
C SER A 103 7.63 10.32 1.90
N TYR A 104 6.44 9.91 1.45
CA TYR A 104 5.39 9.41 2.33
C TYR A 104 5.84 8.18 3.12
N ALA A 105 6.40 7.17 2.46
CA ALA A 105 6.89 5.95 3.13
C ALA A 105 7.94 6.23 4.21
N LEU A 106 8.77 7.26 4.00
CA LEU A 106 9.82 7.67 4.93
C LEU A 106 9.32 8.60 6.04
N ALA A 107 8.35 9.47 5.77
CA ALA A 107 7.83 10.45 6.74
C ALA A 107 6.67 9.93 7.61
N GLN A 108 5.97 8.90 7.14
CA GLN A 108 4.79 8.36 7.82
C GLN A 108 5.19 7.83 9.22
N PRO A 109 4.50 8.27 10.30
CA PRO A 109 4.76 7.75 11.63
C PRO A 109 4.44 6.26 11.69
N ARG A 110 5.09 5.50 12.58
CA ARG A 110 4.77 4.08 12.78
C ARG A 110 3.30 3.94 13.18
N ARG A 111 2.46 3.48 12.27
CA ARG A 111 1.02 3.24 12.50
C ARG A 111 0.72 1.83 12.98
N HIS A 112 1.62 0.87 12.74
CA HIS A 112 1.44 -0.51 13.16
C HIS A 112 2.57 -0.94 14.11
N PRO A 113 2.27 -1.70 15.18
CA PRO A 113 3.30 -2.19 16.09
C PRO A 113 4.30 -3.14 15.40
N GLU A 114 3.81 -3.88 14.41
CA GLU A 114 4.53 -4.99 13.76
C GLU A 114 5.13 -4.59 12.39
N ALA A 115 4.74 -3.45 11.80
CA ALA A 115 5.18 -3.03 10.45
C ALA A 115 5.14 -1.50 10.26
N ARG A 116 5.89 -0.99 9.27
CA ARG A 116 5.91 0.44 8.93
C ARG A 116 4.65 0.89 8.18
N ALA A 117 4.09 0.01 7.34
CA ALA A 117 2.89 0.25 6.53
C ALA A 117 2.09 -1.06 6.36
N CYS A 118 0.82 -0.96 5.94
CA CYS A 118 0.01 -2.09 5.48
C CYS A 118 -0.27 -2.00 3.97
N ASP A 119 -0.72 -3.09 3.34
CA ASP A 119 -1.00 -3.19 1.90
C ASP A 119 -2.41 -2.70 1.50
N LEU A 120 -3.09 -1.97 2.39
CA LEU A 120 -4.42 -1.40 2.18
C LEU A 120 -4.30 0.08 1.80
N ALA A 121 -5.37 0.62 1.19
CA ALA A 121 -5.49 2.03 0.82
C ALA A 121 -5.30 3.02 2.00
N HIS A 122 -5.39 2.54 3.25
CA HIS A 122 -5.08 3.33 4.45
C HIS A 122 -3.57 3.68 4.59
N CYS A 123 -2.68 2.90 3.96
CA CYS A 123 -1.25 3.19 3.90
C CYS A 123 -0.86 3.45 2.44
N GLN A 124 -0.56 2.42 1.66
CA GLN A 124 -0.35 2.49 0.21
C GLN A 124 -0.74 1.15 -0.41
N VAL A 125 -1.38 1.14 -1.58
CA VAL A 125 -1.77 -0.12 -2.21
C VAL A 125 -0.52 -0.79 -2.80
N LEU A 126 -0.14 -1.94 -2.24
CA LEU A 126 0.93 -2.77 -2.76
C LEU A 126 0.36 -4.08 -3.29
N GLY A 127 0.44 -4.30 -4.60
CA GLY A 127 0.28 -5.63 -5.18
C GLY A 127 -1.08 -5.90 -5.81
N ALA A 128 -1.56 -5.05 -6.71
CA ALA A 128 -2.29 -5.61 -7.85
C ALA A 128 -1.27 -6.40 -8.71
N ASP A 129 -1.73 -7.38 -9.50
CA ASP A 129 -0.91 -8.08 -10.50
C ASP A 129 -0.56 -7.11 -11.65
N VAL A 130 0.14 -6.02 -11.33
CA VAL A 130 0.57 -5.01 -12.30
C VAL A 130 1.70 -5.63 -13.10
N ARG A 131 1.32 -6.25 -14.22
CA ARG A 131 2.26 -6.90 -15.13
C ARG A 131 2.60 -6.02 -16.31
N GLY A 132 3.71 -6.37 -16.94
CA GLY A 132 4.09 -5.88 -18.25
C GLY A 132 4.60 -4.45 -18.22
N ARG A 133 4.49 -3.78 -19.37
CA ARG A 133 5.11 -2.47 -19.65
C ARG A 133 4.87 -1.39 -18.59
N HIS A 134 3.75 -1.43 -17.86
CA HIS A 134 3.43 -0.41 -16.87
C HIS A 134 4.28 -0.53 -15.61
N LEU A 135 4.50 -1.75 -15.10
CA LEU A 135 5.41 -1.96 -13.99
C LEU A 135 6.85 -1.58 -14.36
N GLU A 136 7.25 -1.84 -15.60
CA GLU A 136 8.59 -1.45 -16.07
C GLU A 136 8.72 0.08 -16.14
N ALA A 137 7.74 0.79 -16.70
CA ALA A 137 7.72 2.25 -16.69
C ALA A 137 7.75 2.83 -15.27
N ALA A 138 7.04 2.20 -14.31
CA ALA A 138 7.09 2.59 -12.90
C ALA A 138 8.48 2.36 -12.29
N ARG A 139 9.16 1.26 -12.62
CA ARG A 139 10.54 0.98 -12.19
C ARG A 139 11.53 1.97 -12.78
N GLU A 140 11.43 2.26 -14.08
CA GLU A 140 12.26 3.27 -14.75
C GLU A 140 12.10 4.64 -14.10
N ALA A 141 10.85 5.07 -13.84
CA ALA A 141 10.58 6.34 -13.16
C ALA A 141 11.11 6.36 -11.71
N THR A 142 10.99 5.23 -11.01
CA THR A 142 11.49 5.07 -9.64
C THR A 142 13.01 5.17 -9.59
N GLU A 143 13.71 4.47 -10.50
CA GLU A 143 15.17 4.51 -10.58
C GLU A 143 15.67 5.89 -11.05
N ALA A 144 15.00 6.52 -12.01
CA ALA A 144 15.35 7.88 -12.47
C ALA A 144 15.26 8.94 -11.36
N THR A 145 14.45 8.68 -10.32
CA THR A 145 14.27 9.56 -9.15
C THR A 145 14.81 8.93 -7.87
N ARG A 146 15.71 7.95 -7.97
CA ARG A 146 16.19 7.18 -6.83
C ARG A 146 16.76 8.09 -5.74
N GLY A 147 16.30 7.87 -4.51
CA GLY A 147 16.72 8.65 -3.35
C GLY A 147 16.19 10.10 -3.30
N GLN A 148 15.46 10.57 -4.31
CA GLN A 148 14.82 11.88 -4.26
C GLN A 148 13.59 11.84 -3.36
N VAL A 149 13.51 12.81 -2.47
CA VAL A 149 12.41 13.01 -1.49
C VAL A 149 12.09 14.49 -1.38
N LEU A 150 10.87 14.80 -0.94
CA LEU A 150 10.45 16.14 -0.57
C LEU A 150 10.94 16.45 0.85
N VAL A 151 11.61 17.58 1.01
CA VAL A 151 12.20 18.02 2.29
C VAL A 151 11.65 19.40 2.60
N LEU A 152 11.19 19.58 3.84
CA LEU A 152 10.73 20.86 4.36
C LEU A 152 11.91 21.76 4.70
N ASP A 153 11.67 23.06 4.86
CA ASP A 153 12.70 24.01 5.33
C ASP A 153 13.29 23.62 6.70
N SER A 154 12.55 22.85 7.52
CA SER A 154 13.04 22.28 8.78
C SER A 154 14.13 21.20 8.60
N GLY A 155 14.32 20.69 7.37
CA GLY A 155 15.18 19.56 7.06
C GLY A 155 14.50 18.19 7.22
N GLU A 156 13.24 18.15 7.66
CA GLU A 156 12.47 16.91 7.77
C GLU A 156 11.90 16.49 6.41
N ILE A 157 11.75 15.18 6.19
CA ILE A 157 11.05 14.66 5.01
C ILE A 157 9.56 15.00 5.15
N ALA A 158 9.00 15.61 4.11
CA ALA A 158 7.60 16.00 4.08
C ALA A 158 6.68 14.77 4.08
N LEU A 159 5.63 14.82 4.90
CA LEU A 159 4.50 13.90 4.81
C LEU A 159 3.70 14.25 3.56
N SER A 160 3.82 13.43 2.52
CA SER A 160 3.25 13.71 1.20
C SER A 160 2.11 12.76 0.83
N PRO A 161 0.91 12.93 1.42
CA PRO A 161 -0.26 12.17 1.03
C PRO A 161 -0.67 12.54 -0.40
N PHE A 162 -1.23 11.58 -1.12
CA PHE A 162 -1.75 11.77 -2.47
C PHE A 162 -3.10 11.07 -2.60
N HIS A 163 -3.88 11.46 -3.60
CA HIS A 163 -5.23 10.95 -3.83
C HIS A 163 -5.59 11.03 -5.31
N ALA A 164 -6.56 10.23 -5.75
CA ALA A 164 -6.88 10.09 -7.16
C ALA A 164 -7.61 11.30 -7.76
N ALA A 165 -8.47 11.97 -6.97
CA ALA A 165 -9.23 13.14 -7.44
C ALA A 165 -9.61 14.09 -6.30
N CYS A 166 -9.31 15.38 -6.47
CA CYS A 166 -9.60 16.45 -5.51
C CYS A 166 -10.96 17.14 -5.76
N GLY A 167 -11.57 16.94 -6.93
CA GLY A 167 -12.84 17.59 -7.29
C GLY A 167 -12.69 19.04 -7.76
N GLY A 168 -11.49 19.43 -8.18
CA GLY A 168 -11.17 20.74 -8.76
C GLY A 168 -10.37 21.65 -7.83
N HIS A 169 -10.23 21.30 -6.55
CA HIS A 169 -9.43 22.02 -5.58
C HIS A 169 -8.91 21.04 -4.52
N THR A 170 -7.63 21.11 -4.18
CA THR A 170 -7.06 20.28 -3.10
C THR A 170 -7.43 20.86 -1.73
N ALA A 171 -7.56 20.01 -0.70
CA ALA A 171 -7.86 20.48 0.66
C ALA A 171 -6.58 20.96 1.38
N GLU A 172 -6.75 21.79 2.40
CA GLU A 172 -5.63 22.16 3.27
C GLU A 172 -5.26 20.95 4.14
N PRO A 173 -3.97 20.60 4.31
CA PRO A 173 -3.56 19.42 5.07
C PRO A 173 -4.15 19.34 6.49
N THR A 174 -4.28 20.48 7.17
CA THR A 174 -4.82 20.58 8.53
C THR A 174 -6.32 20.32 8.63
N GLU A 175 -7.06 20.40 7.52
CA GLU A 175 -8.49 20.05 7.49
C GLU A 175 -8.70 18.53 7.49
N ILE A 176 -7.73 17.78 6.98
CA ILE A 176 -7.83 16.33 6.76
C ILE A 176 -7.05 15.55 7.82
N PHE A 177 -5.86 16.04 8.20
CA PHE A 177 -4.96 15.32 9.11
C PHE A 177 -4.87 16.03 10.47
N PRO A 178 -5.10 15.31 11.58
CA PRO A 178 -5.01 15.89 12.91
C PRO A 178 -3.55 16.18 13.28
N GLY A 179 -3.33 17.29 13.98
CA GLY A 179 -2.01 17.70 14.48
C GLY A 179 -1.38 18.82 13.65
N PRO A 180 -0.09 19.14 13.89
CA PRO A 180 0.62 20.14 13.11
C PRO A 180 0.81 19.67 11.66
N ASP A 181 0.81 20.62 10.72
CA ASP A 181 1.15 20.30 9.34
C ASP A 181 2.59 19.79 9.25
N ARG A 182 2.75 18.68 8.53
CA ARG A 182 4.03 18.02 8.25
C ARG A 182 4.26 17.85 6.76
N SER A 183 3.38 18.40 5.92
CA SER A 183 3.42 18.27 4.47
C SER A 183 4.07 19.47 3.80
N GLY A 184 3.94 20.67 4.38
CA GLY A 184 4.36 21.91 3.71
C GLY A 184 3.54 22.23 2.47
N ALA A 185 2.42 21.53 2.26
CA ALA A 185 1.50 21.77 1.17
C ALA A 185 0.46 22.82 1.58
N ALA A 186 -0.18 23.42 0.59
CA ALA A 186 -1.31 24.30 0.76
C ALA A 186 -2.43 23.88 -0.20
N ALA A 187 -3.65 24.25 0.13
CA ALA A 187 -4.79 24.09 -0.75
C ALA A 187 -4.58 24.90 -2.05
N VAL A 188 -4.70 24.22 -3.19
CA VAL A 188 -4.54 24.80 -4.54
C VAL A 188 -5.63 24.35 -5.50
N ASP A 189 -6.00 25.25 -6.42
CA ASP A 189 -6.83 24.96 -7.58
C ASP A 189 -6.19 23.88 -8.47
N ASP A 190 -6.99 22.89 -8.89
CA ASP A 190 -6.57 21.85 -9.82
C ASP A 190 -7.57 21.75 -10.98
N GLY A 191 -7.32 22.57 -12.00
CA GLY A 191 -8.13 22.60 -13.22
C GLY A 191 -8.13 21.30 -14.03
N GLY A 192 -7.22 20.36 -13.74
CA GLY A 192 -7.17 19.05 -14.38
C GLY A 192 -8.09 18.00 -13.75
N CYS A 193 -8.66 18.29 -12.58
CA CYS A 193 -9.30 17.30 -11.73
C CYS A 193 -10.83 17.46 -11.62
N ALA A 194 -11.51 17.57 -12.76
CA ALA A 194 -12.96 17.71 -12.83
C ALA A 194 -13.60 16.50 -13.53
N ALA A 195 -13.77 15.39 -12.80
CA ALA A 195 -14.59 14.27 -13.26
C ALA A 195 -15.87 14.19 -12.40
N PRO A 196 -17.01 14.70 -12.88
CA PRO A 196 -18.25 14.61 -12.13
C PRO A 196 -18.70 13.15 -12.02
N TRP A 197 -19.14 12.74 -10.84
CA TRP A 197 -19.76 11.42 -10.61
C TRP A 197 -21.09 11.59 -9.88
N SER A 198 -22.00 10.62 -10.04
CA SER A 198 -23.26 10.58 -9.29
C SER A 198 -23.58 9.16 -8.85
N ALA A 199 -24.22 9.02 -7.68
CA ALA A 199 -24.76 7.77 -7.19
C ALA A 199 -26.17 7.99 -6.65
N ARG A 200 -27.06 7.00 -6.83
CA ARG A 200 -28.41 6.99 -6.23
C ARG A 200 -28.44 6.00 -5.09
N VAL A 201 -28.71 6.49 -3.89
CA VAL A 201 -28.81 5.68 -2.67
C VAL A 201 -30.27 5.71 -2.18
N PRO A 202 -30.94 4.55 -2.00
CA PRO A 202 -32.28 4.54 -1.44
C PRO A 202 -32.31 5.13 -0.03
N LEU A 203 -33.32 5.97 0.26
CA LEU A 203 -33.47 6.64 1.56
C LEU A 203 -33.42 5.67 2.76
N PRO A 204 -34.07 4.48 2.72
CA PRO A 204 -33.95 3.53 3.84
C PRO A 204 -32.50 3.06 4.09
N THR A 205 -31.69 2.94 3.05
CA THR A 205 -30.27 2.57 3.17
C THR A 205 -29.45 3.69 3.78
N LEU A 206 -29.69 4.93 3.35
CA LEU A 206 -29.03 6.10 3.92
C LEU A 206 -29.35 6.27 5.42
N MET A 207 -30.63 6.13 5.79
CA MET A 207 -31.05 6.27 7.18
C MET A 207 -30.43 5.22 8.09
N ARG A 208 -30.37 3.95 7.66
CA ARG A 208 -29.71 2.88 8.43
C ARG A 208 -28.22 3.14 8.64
N ALA A 209 -27.53 3.65 7.62
CA ALA A 209 -26.11 3.98 7.71
C ALA A 209 -25.87 5.16 8.68
N ALA A 210 -26.72 6.18 8.65
CA ALA A 210 -26.60 7.33 9.54
C ALA A 210 -26.90 6.98 11.01
N SER A 211 -27.86 6.09 11.27
CA SER A 211 -28.26 5.71 12.63
C SER A 211 -27.31 4.72 13.31
N SER A 212 -26.37 4.11 12.57
CA SER A 212 -25.35 3.20 13.10
C SER A 212 -24.00 3.88 13.36
N ALA A 213 -23.93 5.20 13.13
CA ALA A 213 -22.76 6.04 13.37
C ALA A 213 -22.87 6.88 14.66
N VAL A 214 -23.86 6.61 15.51
CA VAL A 214 -24.09 7.26 16.83
C VAL A 214 -23.83 6.27 17.95
#